data_AF-A0A950FKP5-F1
#
_entry.id   AF-A0A950FKP5-F1
#
_cell.length_a   1.000
_cell.length_b   1.000
_cell.length_c   1.000
_cell.angle_alpha   90.00
_cell.angle_beta   90.00
_cell.angle_gamma   90.00
#
_symmetry.space_group_name_H-M   'P 1'
#
loop_
_entity.id
_entity.type
_entity.pdbx_description
1 polymer ?
#
loop_
_entity_poly.entity_id
_entity_poly.type
_entity_poly.pdbx_seq_one_letter_code
_entity_poly.pdbx_strand_id
1 'polypeptide(L)'
;MCPARRDHGSQHKKATHGCAAGTGDDQVYFRVSGTTLLASTLRKVTDRQLTITGPITISGGGAVQVMQVALGARLNLMRLGIANGNNVSTGKGGGIDNSFGTLAITNSNFADNSSSVSSGGGNFSNERGAAASIKSTILAAAGNSSGNCAGTITDTGYNISDDSTCNFSATGTKTIPTPDFPRLAWPTTADRLRL
;
A
#
# COMPACT_ATOMS: atom_id res chain seq x y z
N MET A 1 1.51 31.60 20.16
CA MET A 1 0.53 31.61 19.06
C MET A 1 1.30 31.34 17.77
N CYS A 2 1.02 30.24 17.06
CA CYS A 2 1.69 29.95 15.78
C CYS A 2 1.33 31.02 14.74
N PRO A 3 2.29 31.60 14.02
CA PRO A 3 2.00 32.59 12.99
C PRO A 3 1.41 31.90 11.75
N ALA A 4 0.33 32.46 11.22
CA ALA A 4 -0.31 32.03 9.99
C ALA A 4 0.12 32.92 8.80
N ARG A 5 0.71 32.33 7.75
CA ARG A 5 0.68 32.76 6.32
C ARG A 5 0.98 31.53 5.43
N ARG A 6 0.07 31.00 4.59
CA ARG A 6 -0.35 31.38 3.20
C ARG A 6 0.84 31.55 2.25
N ASP A 7 1.03 30.89 1.10
CA ASP A 7 0.27 30.02 0.17
C ASP A 7 1.34 29.25 -0.66
N HIS A 8 1.28 27.96 -1.01
CA HIS A 8 0.58 27.42 -2.19
C HIS A 8 0.36 25.90 -2.06
N GLY A 9 -0.91 25.46 -2.05
CA GLY A 9 -1.28 24.12 -2.51
C GLY A 9 -1.38 22.99 -1.48
N SER A 10 -2.05 23.22 -0.35
CA SER A 10 -2.67 22.20 0.54
C SER A 10 -1.76 21.03 0.99
N GLN A 11 -0.91 21.29 1.98
CA GLN A 11 0.01 20.34 2.61
C GLN A 11 -0.08 20.41 4.14
N HIS A 12 -1.14 20.00 4.82
CA HIS A 12 -1.17 20.20 6.28
C HIS A 12 -1.86 19.06 7.01
N LYS A 13 -1.19 17.91 7.19
CA LYS A 13 -1.23 17.07 8.42
C LYS A 13 -0.04 16.08 8.46
N LYS A 14 1.19 16.59 8.54
CA LYS A 14 2.28 15.85 9.18
C LYS A 14 2.79 16.71 10.33
N ALA A 15 2.75 16.18 11.54
CA ALA A 15 3.58 16.67 12.64
C ALA A 15 5.04 16.49 12.22
N THR A 16 5.63 17.56 11.69
CA THR A 16 7.06 17.76 11.63
C THR A 16 7.33 19.10 12.33
N HIS A 17 8.40 19.18 13.12
CA HIS A 17 8.79 20.37 13.90
C HIS A 17 7.92 20.71 15.13
N GLY A 18 7.41 19.70 15.86
CA GLY A 18 6.83 19.92 17.20
C GLY A 18 5.35 20.33 17.23
N CYS A 19 4.62 20.19 16.12
CA CYS A 19 3.17 20.38 16.10
C CYS A 19 2.42 19.12 16.58
N ALA A 20 1.31 19.30 17.29
CA ALA A 20 0.42 18.21 17.65
C ALA A 20 -0.18 17.55 16.40
N ALA A 21 -0.39 16.23 16.46
CA ALA A 21 -1.17 15.52 15.44
C ALA A 21 -2.59 16.09 15.38
N GLY A 22 -3.17 16.12 14.18
CA GLY A 22 -4.58 16.48 14.03
C GLY A 22 -5.48 15.42 14.68
N THR A 23 -6.69 15.81 15.05
CA THR A 23 -7.77 14.88 15.41
C THR A 23 -8.74 14.74 14.23
N GLY A 24 -9.28 13.54 13.99
CA GLY A 24 -10.35 13.32 13.02
C GLY A 24 -9.89 12.67 11.71
N ASP A 25 -10.51 13.08 10.59
CA ASP A 25 -10.15 12.57 9.27
C ASP A 25 -8.93 13.32 8.72
N ASP A 26 -7.93 12.55 8.32
CA ASP A 26 -6.62 13.03 7.92
C ASP A 26 -6.38 12.77 6.43
N GLN A 27 -5.72 13.73 5.77
CA GLN A 27 -5.36 13.63 4.37
C GLN A 27 -3.89 14.01 4.16
N VAL A 28 -3.17 13.16 3.42
CA VAL A 28 -1.78 13.36 3.03
C VAL A 28 -1.70 13.34 1.52
N TYR A 29 -1.21 14.43 0.92
CA TYR A 29 -1.12 14.59 -0.53
C TYR A 29 0.33 14.78 -0.99
N PHE A 30 0.80 13.90 -1.86
CA PHE A 30 2.08 14.03 -2.54
C PHE A 30 1.87 14.60 -3.94
N ARG A 31 2.54 15.73 -4.23
CA ARG A 31 2.49 16.40 -5.55
C ARG A 31 3.58 15.93 -6.49
N VAL A 32 4.66 15.43 -5.93
CA VAL A 32 5.84 14.95 -6.67
C VAL A 32 5.84 13.44 -6.70
N SER A 33 6.43 12.89 -7.76
CA SER A 33 6.73 11.47 -7.84
C SER A 33 8.06 11.15 -7.17
N GLY A 34 8.23 9.88 -6.79
CA GLY A 34 9.46 9.38 -6.21
C GLY A 34 9.22 8.21 -5.27
N THR A 35 10.32 7.60 -4.83
CA THR A 35 10.28 6.47 -3.90
C THR A 35 10.67 6.94 -2.50
N THR A 36 9.79 6.72 -1.53
CA THR A 36 10.07 6.87 -0.10
C THR A 36 10.52 5.52 0.44
N LEU A 37 11.81 5.36 0.68
CA LEU A 37 12.38 4.17 1.30
C LEU A 37 12.19 4.23 2.83
N LEU A 38 11.66 3.16 3.41
CA LEU A 38 11.42 3.04 4.84
C LEU A 38 12.66 2.47 5.57
N ALA A 39 13.08 3.15 6.63
CA ALA A 39 14.06 2.60 7.57
C ALA A 39 13.42 1.63 8.60
N SER A 40 12.11 1.73 8.78
CA SER A 40 11.31 0.87 9.66
C SER A 40 9.87 0.83 9.16
N THR A 41 9.11 -0.20 9.51
CA THR A 41 7.66 -0.25 9.24
C THR A 41 6.99 1.03 9.71
N LEU A 42 6.10 1.60 8.88
CA LEU A 42 5.34 2.77 9.28
C LEU A 42 4.50 2.44 10.51
N ARG A 43 4.34 3.43 11.40
CA ARG A 43 3.48 3.27 12.57
C ARG A 43 2.08 2.83 12.11
N LYS A 44 1.54 1.83 12.81
CA LYS A 44 0.18 1.33 12.60
C LYS A 44 -0.82 2.49 12.54
N VAL A 45 -1.66 2.50 11.51
CA VAL A 45 -2.72 3.49 11.33
C VAL A 45 -3.78 3.26 12.39
N THR A 46 -4.11 4.31 13.13
CA THR A 46 -5.11 4.29 14.22
C THR A 46 -6.18 5.37 14.04
N ASP A 47 -6.06 6.18 12.99
CA ASP A 47 -6.95 7.26 12.66
C ASP A 47 -8.33 6.75 12.27
N ARG A 48 -9.37 7.49 12.68
CA ARG A 48 -10.75 7.21 12.27
C ARG A 48 -10.86 7.15 10.74
N GLN A 49 -10.12 8.00 10.04
CA GLN A 49 -9.87 7.89 8.61
C GLN A 49 -8.58 8.60 8.23
N LEU A 50 -7.70 7.92 7.50
CA LEU A 50 -6.53 8.49 6.86
C LEU A 50 -6.62 8.25 5.35
N THR A 51 -6.45 9.29 4.56
CA THR A 51 -6.32 9.20 3.10
C THR A 51 -4.93 9.62 2.66
N ILE A 52 -4.22 8.74 1.97
CA ILE A 52 -2.91 9.04 1.37
C ILE A 52 -3.08 9.03 -0.14
N THR A 53 -2.65 10.10 -0.79
CA THR A 53 -2.78 10.26 -2.22
C THR A 53 -1.52 10.84 -2.84
N GLY A 54 -1.12 10.33 -3.99
CA GLY A 54 -0.13 10.99 -4.82
C GLY A 54 0.87 10.01 -5.44
N PRO A 55 1.54 10.41 -6.53
CA PRO A 55 2.27 9.51 -7.43
C PRO A 55 3.62 9.05 -6.88
N ILE A 56 3.65 8.66 -5.60
CA ILE A 56 4.82 8.15 -4.90
C ILE A 56 4.76 6.64 -4.78
N THR A 57 5.92 6.03 -4.55
CA THR A 57 6.03 4.65 -4.06
C THR A 57 6.53 4.67 -2.63
N ILE A 58 5.84 4.00 -1.71
CA ILE A 58 6.33 3.75 -0.35
C ILE A 58 6.96 2.36 -0.37
N SER A 59 8.25 2.27 -0.08
CA SER A 59 9.00 1.03 -0.20
C SER A 59 9.62 0.54 1.09
N GLY A 60 9.44 -0.76 1.39
CA GLY A 60 10.09 -1.44 2.53
C GLY A 60 11.55 -1.86 2.28
N GLY A 61 12.08 -1.63 1.06
CA GLY A 61 13.47 -1.94 0.72
C GLY A 61 13.86 -3.42 0.77
N GLY A 62 12.89 -4.33 0.77
CA GLY A 62 13.07 -5.77 0.99
C GLY A 62 13.32 -6.13 2.46
N ALA A 63 13.32 -5.16 3.37
CA ALA A 63 13.77 -5.32 4.75
C ALA A 63 12.63 -5.24 5.76
N VAL A 64 11.61 -4.44 5.50
CA VAL A 64 10.53 -4.17 6.47
C VAL A 64 9.15 -4.24 5.84
N GLN A 65 8.15 -4.59 6.65
CA GLN A 65 6.76 -4.45 6.26
C GLN A 65 6.45 -2.96 6.03
N VAL A 66 5.60 -2.62 5.05
CA VAL A 66 5.32 -1.21 4.74
C VAL A 66 4.36 -0.58 5.76
N MET A 67 3.18 -1.16 5.98
CA MET A 67 2.15 -0.55 6.83
C MET A 67 1.20 -1.57 7.47
N GLN A 68 0.64 -1.20 8.63
CA GLN A 68 -0.46 -1.92 9.28
C GLN A 68 -1.66 -1.01 9.53
N VAL A 69 -2.88 -1.55 9.50
CA VAL A 69 -4.13 -0.85 9.83
C VAL A 69 -4.75 -1.47 11.08
N ALA A 70 -5.09 -0.66 12.09
CA ALA A 70 -5.67 -1.12 13.35
C ALA A 70 -7.19 -1.34 13.29
N LEU A 71 -7.70 -2.07 14.28
CA LEU A 71 -9.12 -2.17 14.57
C LEU A 71 -9.78 -0.79 14.68
N GLY A 72 -10.89 -0.61 13.97
CA GLY A 72 -11.66 0.64 13.96
C GLY A 72 -11.03 1.78 13.18
N ALA A 73 -9.81 1.61 12.65
CA ALA A 73 -9.17 2.58 11.78
C ALA A 73 -9.58 2.38 10.32
N ARG A 74 -9.48 3.46 9.53
CA ARG A 74 -9.74 3.41 8.09
C ARG A 74 -8.61 4.05 7.30
N LEU A 75 -8.09 3.31 6.32
CA LEU A 75 -7.05 3.79 5.41
C LEU A 75 -7.56 3.80 3.97
N ASN A 76 -7.38 4.93 3.29
CA ASN A 76 -7.61 5.08 1.86
C ASN A 76 -6.29 5.34 1.15
N LEU A 77 -5.95 4.54 0.15
CA LEU A 77 -4.77 4.72 -0.68
C LEU A 77 -5.20 5.02 -2.12
N MET A 78 -4.70 6.12 -2.66
CA MET A 78 -5.08 6.56 -4.01
C MET A 78 -3.88 7.03 -4.84
N ARG A 79 -3.69 6.45 -6.03
CA ARG A 79 -2.63 6.86 -6.98
C ARG A 79 -1.21 6.72 -6.46
N LEU A 80 -0.91 5.67 -5.70
CA LEU A 80 0.43 5.44 -5.14
C LEU A 80 0.89 3.99 -5.33
N GLY A 81 2.16 3.75 -5.06
CA GLY A 81 2.78 2.44 -5.04
C GLY A 81 3.16 1.96 -3.64
N ILE A 82 3.06 0.66 -3.42
CA ILE A 82 3.59 -0.03 -2.23
C ILE A 82 4.51 -1.14 -2.75
N ALA A 83 5.80 -1.08 -2.40
CA ALA A 83 6.78 -1.97 -3.01
C ALA A 83 7.86 -2.51 -2.08
N ASN A 84 8.39 -3.69 -2.40
CA ASN A 84 9.51 -4.29 -1.67
C ASN A 84 9.28 -4.36 -0.15
N GLY A 85 8.05 -4.54 0.29
CA GLY A 85 7.72 -4.80 1.69
C GLY A 85 8.03 -6.24 2.06
N ASN A 86 8.62 -6.49 3.22
CA ASN A 86 8.97 -7.84 3.66
C ASN A 86 8.57 -8.03 5.13
N ASN A 87 7.69 -9.00 5.40
CA ASN A 87 7.38 -9.41 6.77
C ASN A 87 7.92 -10.82 7.03
N VAL A 88 8.90 -10.91 7.95
CA VAL A 88 9.58 -12.17 8.27
C VAL A 88 9.03 -12.88 9.52
N SER A 89 8.21 -12.23 10.36
CA SER A 89 7.99 -12.69 11.74
C SER A 89 6.61 -13.24 12.07
N THR A 90 5.56 -12.93 11.30
CA THR A 90 4.18 -13.03 11.85
C THR A 90 3.09 -13.53 10.89
N GLY A 91 3.42 -14.07 9.72
CA GLY A 91 2.39 -14.54 8.76
C GLY A 91 1.47 -13.44 8.23
N LYS A 92 1.92 -12.19 8.36
CA LYS A 92 1.26 -10.97 7.86
C LYS A 92 1.79 -10.62 6.48
N GLY A 93 1.10 -9.71 5.79
CA GLY A 93 1.51 -9.24 4.47
C GLY A 93 2.75 -8.35 4.53
N GLY A 94 3.65 -8.46 3.56
CA GLY A 94 4.85 -7.63 3.46
C GLY A 94 4.55 -6.19 3.09
N GLY A 95 3.58 -5.99 2.20
CA GLY A 95 3.08 -4.67 1.85
C GLY A 95 2.21 -4.12 2.96
N ILE A 96 0.94 -4.52 2.97
CA ILE A 96 -0.04 -4.05 3.94
C ILE A 96 -0.65 -5.22 4.72
N ASP A 97 -0.73 -5.03 6.02
CA ASP A 97 -1.47 -5.89 6.94
C ASP A 97 -2.67 -5.15 7.53
N ASN A 98 -3.88 -5.57 7.18
CA ASN A 98 -5.11 -5.01 7.70
C ASN A 98 -5.58 -5.82 8.92
N SER A 99 -5.03 -5.50 10.09
CA SER A 99 -5.37 -6.12 11.37
C SER A 99 -6.68 -5.56 11.92
N PHE A 100 -7.80 -6.08 11.41
CA PHE A 100 -9.17 -5.75 11.83
C PHE A 100 -9.66 -4.33 11.47
N GLY A 101 -8.97 -3.64 10.57
CA GLY A 101 -9.34 -2.30 10.11
C GLY A 101 -10.18 -2.28 8.82
N THR A 102 -10.34 -1.08 8.26
CA THR A 102 -10.95 -0.86 6.94
C THR A 102 -9.93 -0.29 5.96
N LEU A 103 -9.74 -0.95 4.82
CA LEU A 103 -8.81 -0.56 3.77
C LEU A 103 -9.54 -0.34 2.44
N ALA A 104 -9.31 0.79 1.80
CA ALA A 104 -9.80 1.07 0.45
C ALA A 104 -8.65 1.52 -0.45
N ILE A 105 -8.52 0.89 -1.61
CA ILE A 105 -7.38 1.08 -2.50
C ILE A 105 -7.91 1.37 -3.89
N THR A 106 -7.43 2.45 -4.50
CA THR A 106 -7.87 2.86 -5.81
C THR A 106 -6.71 3.39 -6.64
N ASN A 107 -6.65 2.99 -7.92
CA ASN A 107 -5.65 3.49 -8.87
C ASN A 107 -4.20 3.33 -8.36
N SER A 108 -3.91 2.27 -7.62
CA SER A 108 -2.61 2.07 -6.98
C SER A 108 -1.85 0.91 -7.60
N ASN A 109 -0.61 0.70 -7.17
CA ASN A 109 0.18 -0.45 -7.55
C ASN A 109 0.87 -1.11 -6.36
N PHE A 110 1.00 -2.43 -6.42
CA PHE A 110 1.64 -3.26 -5.41
C PHE A 110 2.64 -4.18 -6.11
N ALA A 111 3.90 -4.14 -5.66
CA ALA A 111 4.99 -4.80 -6.36
C ALA A 111 6.03 -5.39 -5.42
N ASP A 112 6.43 -6.63 -5.69
CA ASP A 112 7.59 -7.26 -5.05
C ASP A 112 7.53 -7.27 -3.50
N ASN A 113 6.31 -7.20 -2.94
CA ASN A 113 6.13 -7.36 -1.50
C ASN A 113 5.99 -8.85 -1.18
N SER A 114 6.57 -9.30 -0.07
CA SER A 114 6.65 -10.71 0.33
C SER A 114 6.34 -10.94 1.81
N SER A 115 5.81 -12.11 2.10
CA SER A 115 5.67 -12.64 3.46
C SER A 115 6.52 -13.91 3.60
N SER A 116 7.06 -14.15 4.80
CA SER A 116 7.74 -15.43 5.10
C SER A 116 6.78 -16.63 5.10
N VAL A 117 5.47 -16.40 5.11
CA VAL A 117 4.44 -17.45 5.07
C VAL A 117 3.84 -17.54 3.66
N SER A 118 3.82 -18.74 3.10
CA SER A 118 3.33 -19.03 1.73
C SER A 118 1.85 -18.69 1.50
N SER A 119 1.07 -18.51 2.55
CA SER A 119 -0.33 -18.05 2.44
C SER A 119 -0.56 -16.69 3.09
N GLY A 120 0.52 -15.95 3.39
CA GLY A 120 0.46 -14.68 4.12
C GLY A 120 0.00 -13.49 3.29
N GLY A 121 -0.01 -13.61 1.95
CA GLY A 121 -0.36 -12.52 1.04
C GLY A 121 0.71 -11.44 1.04
N GLY A 122 1.73 -11.59 0.21
CA GLY A 122 2.91 -10.73 0.17
C GLY A 122 2.56 -9.26 -0.03
N ASN A 123 1.67 -8.95 -0.97
CA ASN A 123 1.15 -7.58 -1.17
C ASN A 123 0.15 -7.20 -0.07
N PHE A 124 -0.77 -8.11 0.27
CA PHE A 124 -1.86 -7.85 1.20
C PHE A 124 -2.23 -9.03 2.08
N SER A 125 -2.35 -8.77 3.38
CA SER A 125 -3.05 -9.65 4.30
C SER A 125 -4.25 -8.93 4.90
N ASN A 126 -5.46 -9.48 4.70
CA ASN A 126 -6.68 -8.99 5.30
C ASN A 126 -7.14 -9.95 6.40
N GLU A 127 -6.91 -9.59 7.67
CA GLU A 127 -7.21 -10.47 8.80
C GLU A 127 -8.73 -10.69 8.96
N ARG A 128 -9.12 -11.80 9.59
CA ARG A 128 -10.53 -12.17 9.76
C ARG A 128 -11.30 -11.07 10.50
N GLY A 129 -12.36 -10.56 9.88
CA GLY A 129 -13.18 -9.46 10.44
C GLY A 129 -12.74 -8.06 9.99
N ALA A 130 -11.63 -7.95 9.27
CA ALA A 130 -11.22 -6.72 8.59
C ALA A 130 -11.93 -6.57 7.23
N ALA A 131 -12.09 -5.34 6.76
CA ALA A 131 -12.69 -5.04 5.45
C ALA A 131 -11.65 -4.45 4.51
N ALA A 132 -11.52 -5.01 3.30
CA ALA A 132 -10.63 -4.50 2.26
C ALA A 132 -11.37 -4.43 0.92
N SER A 133 -11.26 -3.29 0.23
CA SER A 133 -11.78 -3.09 -1.12
C SER A 133 -10.69 -2.56 -2.05
N ILE A 134 -10.64 -3.12 -3.26
CA ILE A 134 -9.62 -2.78 -4.25
C ILE A 134 -10.28 -2.43 -5.58
N LYS A 135 -9.86 -1.33 -6.19
CA LYS A 135 -10.33 -0.83 -7.49
C LYS A 135 -9.18 -0.40 -8.37
N SER A 136 -9.23 -0.71 -9.67
CA SER A 136 -8.30 -0.16 -10.66
C SER A 136 -6.82 -0.25 -10.23
N THR A 137 -6.44 -1.35 -9.58
CA THR A 137 -5.14 -1.52 -8.93
C THR A 137 -4.41 -2.71 -9.53
N ILE A 138 -3.09 -2.56 -9.65
CA ILE A 138 -2.19 -3.59 -10.18
C ILE A 138 -1.48 -4.26 -8.99
N LEU A 139 -1.51 -5.59 -8.93
CA LEU A 139 -0.83 -6.41 -7.93
C LEU A 139 0.14 -7.37 -8.63
N ALA A 140 1.40 -7.29 -8.25
CA ALA A 140 2.47 -8.14 -8.74
C ALA A 140 3.32 -8.63 -7.57
N ALA A 141 3.28 -9.92 -7.28
CA ALA A 141 4.07 -10.55 -6.22
C ALA A 141 5.11 -11.46 -6.90
N ALA A 142 6.19 -10.85 -7.44
CA ALA A 142 7.11 -11.56 -8.31
C ALA A 142 7.72 -12.82 -7.66
N GLY A 143 7.21 -13.99 -8.04
CA GLY A 143 7.79 -15.30 -7.77
C GLY A 143 7.93 -15.65 -6.29
N ASN A 144 7.26 -14.92 -5.39
CA ASN A 144 7.24 -15.31 -3.98
C ASN A 144 6.14 -16.36 -3.74
N SER A 145 6.40 -17.27 -2.81
CA SER A 145 5.43 -18.31 -2.47
C SER A 145 4.21 -17.78 -1.72
N SER A 146 4.26 -16.52 -1.24
CA SER A 146 3.20 -15.89 -0.44
C SER A 146 1.99 -15.40 -1.23
N GLY A 147 2.09 -15.33 -2.57
CA GLY A 147 1.08 -14.76 -3.44
C GLY A 147 0.81 -13.27 -3.20
N ASN A 148 -0.11 -12.68 -3.94
CA ASN A 148 -0.54 -11.31 -3.76
C ASN A 148 -1.34 -11.09 -2.46
N CYS A 149 -2.33 -11.93 -2.22
CA CYS A 149 -3.38 -11.65 -1.26
C CYS A 149 -3.66 -12.82 -0.31
N ALA A 150 -3.98 -12.47 0.93
CA ALA A 150 -4.54 -13.38 1.93
C ALA A 150 -5.80 -12.77 2.56
N GLY A 151 -6.77 -13.62 2.87
CA GLY A 151 -8.06 -13.22 3.42
C GLY A 151 -9.07 -12.76 2.36
N THR A 152 -10.24 -12.32 2.82
CA THR A 152 -11.34 -11.89 1.94
C THR A 152 -11.10 -10.47 1.46
N ILE A 153 -11.14 -10.24 0.15
CA ILE A 153 -10.99 -8.93 -0.46
C ILE A 153 -12.19 -8.67 -1.37
N THR A 154 -12.77 -7.49 -1.27
CA THR A 154 -13.84 -7.04 -2.17
C THR A 154 -13.23 -6.47 -3.43
N ASP A 155 -13.40 -7.18 -4.55
CA ASP A 155 -13.08 -6.69 -5.88
C ASP A 155 -14.15 -5.70 -6.35
N THR A 156 -13.75 -4.44 -6.56
CA THR A 156 -14.64 -3.38 -7.06
C THR A 156 -14.38 -3.01 -8.52
N GLY A 157 -13.64 -3.87 -9.23
CA GLY A 157 -13.48 -3.84 -10.68
C GLY A 157 -12.16 -3.23 -11.16
N TYR A 158 -11.82 -3.58 -12.40
CA TYR A 158 -10.67 -3.08 -13.15
C TYR A 158 -9.30 -3.38 -12.52
N ASN A 159 -9.20 -4.38 -11.65
CA ASN A 159 -7.92 -4.77 -11.06
C ASN A 159 -7.11 -5.65 -12.00
N ILE A 160 -5.79 -5.74 -11.80
CA ILE A 160 -4.92 -6.67 -12.53
C ILE A 160 -4.03 -7.37 -11.51
N SER A 161 -4.01 -8.70 -11.51
CA SER A 161 -3.22 -9.51 -10.57
C SER A 161 -2.34 -10.50 -11.35
N ASP A 162 -1.09 -10.69 -10.92
CA ASP A 162 -0.19 -11.69 -11.52
C ASP A 162 -0.42 -13.13 -11.00
N ASP A 163 -1.37 -13.30 -10.08
CA ASP A 163 -1.85 -14.59 -9.61
C ASP A 163 -3.35 -14.57 -9.26
N SER A 164 -3.88 -15.71 -8.81
CA SER A 164 -5.28 -15.87 -8.42
C SER A 164 -5.56 -15.68 -6.93
N THR A 165 -4.56 -15.34 -6.11
CA THR A 165 -4.70 -15.36 -4.63
C THR A 165 -5.69 -14.33 -4.10
N CYS A 166 -5.95 -13.26 -4.86
CA CYS A 166 -6.94 -12.22 -4.48
C CYS A 166 -8.39 -12.59 -4.80
N ASN A 167 -8.64 -13.70 -5.51
CA ASN A 167 -9.98 -14.16 -5.90
C ASN A 167 -10.85 -13.10 -6.60
N PHE A 168 -10.21 -12.27 -7.42
CA PHE A 168 -10.91 -11.23 -8.16
C PHE A 168 -11.86 -11.79 -9.21
N SER A 169 -12.99 -11.10 -9.39
CA SER A 169 -14.11 -11.58 -10.25
C SER A 169 -15.01 -10.46 -10.79
N ALA A 170 -14.79 -9.20 -10.40
CA ALA A 170 -15.60 -8.08 -10.83
C ALA A 170 -15.27 -7.64 -12.26
N THR A 171 -16.16 -6.82 -12.83
CA THR A 171 -16.04 -6.32 -14.20
C THR A 171 -14.70 -5.63 -14.45
N GLY A 172 -14.08 -5.96 -15.58
CA GLY A 172 -12.83 -5.34 -16.02
C GLY A 172 -11.58 -5.84 -15.29
N THR A 173 -11.73 -6.70 -14.28
CA THR A 173 -10.60 -7.31 -13.59
C THR A 173 -9.96 -8.42 -14.43
N LYS A 174 -8.64 -8.54 -14.36
CA LYS A 174 -7.85 -9.59 -15.03
C LYS A 174 -6.88 -10.27 -14.08
N THR A 175 -6.76 -11.59 -14.19
CA THR A 175 -5.61 -12.35 -13.67
C THR A 175 -4.73 -12.69 -14.86
N ILE A 176 -3.48 -12.22 -14.85
CA ILE A 176 -2.50 -12.42 -15.92
C ILE A 176 -1.27 -13.09 -15.29
N PRO A 177 -1.20 -14.43 -15.26
CA PRO A 177 -0.08 -15.13 -14.64
C PRO A 177 1.28 -14.72 -15.21
N THR A 178 2.32 -14.73 -14.38
CA THR A 178 3.70 -14.63 -14.87
C THR A 178 4.02 -15.81 -15.83
N PRO A 179 4.75 -15.61 -16.95
CA PRO A 179 5.56 -14.43 -17.30
C PRO A 179 4.82 -13.33 -18.09
N ASP A 180 3.57 -13.55 -18.50
CA ASP A 180 2.84 -12.65 -19.41
C ASP A 180 2.40 -11.34 -18.73
N PHE A 181 2.57 -11.24 -17.41
CA PHE A 181 2.29 -10.03 -16.66
C PHE A 181 3.23 -8.90 -17.12
N PRO A 182 2.69 -7.74 -17.57
CA PRO A 182 3.51 -6.60 -17.95
C PRO A 182 4.20 -6.06 -16.69
N ARG A 183 5.46 -6.44 -16.49
CA ARG A 183 6.31 -5.84 -15.47
C ARG A 183 6.51 -4.38 -15.86
N LEU A 184 5.68 -3.50 -15.29
CA LEU A 184 6.00 -2.08 -15.23
C LEU A 184 7.37 -2.01 -14.56
N ALA A 185 8.38 -1.50 -15.26
CA ALA A 185 9.65 -1.19 -14.65
C ALA A 185 9.37 -0.16 -13.56
N TRP A 186 9.24 -0.65 -12.33
CA TRP A 186 9.12 0.22 -11.18
C TRP A 186 10.39 1.05 -11.12
N PRO A 187 10.33 2.33 -10.76
CA PRO A 187 11.53 3.08 -10.43
C PRO A 187 12.15 2.42 -9.19
N THR A 188 12.96 1.39 -9.43
CA THR A 188 13.87 0.84 -8.45
C THR A 188 14.91 1.91 -8.18
N THR A 189 15.43 1.93 -6.97
CA THR A 189 16.56 2.78 -6.56
C THR A 189 17.84 2.59 -7.39
N ALA A 190 17.83 1.77 -8.44
CA ALA A 190 18.96 1.46 -9.30
C ALA A 190 18.91 2.12 -10.69
N ASP A 191 17.83 2.80 -11.08
CA ASP A 191 17.78 3.47 -12.38
C ASP A 191 18.49 4.85 -12.32
N ARG A 192 19.83 4.80 -12.19
CA ARG A 192 20.67 5.91 -12.63
C ARG A 192 20.55 5.96 -14.14
N LEU A 193 19.73 6.89 -14.64
CA LEU A 193 19.85 7.39 -16.00
C LEU A 193 21.32 7.83 -16.19
N ARG A 194 22.13 7.00 -16.84
CA ARG A 194 23.35 7.48 -17.47
C ARG A 194 22.91 8.12 -18.77
N LEU A 195 22.93 9.45 -18.79
CA LEU A 195 23.14 10.21 -20.02
C LEU A 195 24.50 9.81 -20.60
#